data_AF-A0A2K3KT15-F1
#
_entry.id   AF-A0A2K3KT15-F1
#
_cell.length_a   1.000
_cell.length_b   1.000
_cell.length_c   1.000
_cell.angle_alpha   90.00
_cell.angle_beta   90.00
_cell.angle_gamma   90.00
#
_symmetry.space_group_name_H-M   'P 1'
#
loop_
_entity.id
_entity.type
_entity.pdbx_description
1 polymer ?
#
loop_
_entity_poly.entity_id
_entity_poly.type
_entity_poly.pdbx_seq_one_letter_code
_entity_poly.pdbx_strand_id
1 'polypeptide(L)' 'MYSGLFKTLQLSEKNLIPYVGPDLQGFNGSTTKLWGYVDLIVTFGEEKAMKSVRTQFMVVD' A
#
# COMPACT_ATOMS: atom_id res chain seq x y z
N MET A 1 4.84 -6.39 9.02
CA MET A 1 4.98 -7.67 8.28
C MET A 1 5.06 -7.51 6.74
N TYR A 2 5.86 -6.59 6.17
CA TYR A 2 5.85 -6.30 4.71
C TYR A 2 7.24 -6.17 4.05
N SER A 3 8.31 -6.51 4.76
CA SER A 3 9.69 -6.37 4.28
C SER A 3 9.95 -7.13 2.98
N GLY A 4 9.31 -8.29 2.77
CA GLY A 4 9.45 -9.08 1.55
C GLY A 4 8.96 -8.34 0.31
N LEU A 5 7.70 -7.85 0.33
CA LEU A 5 7.11 -7.13 -0.81
C LEU A 5 7.83 -5.80 -1.05
N PHE A 6 8.12 -5.04 0.01
CA PHE A 6 8.87 -3.79 -0.11
C PHE A 6 10.25 -4.03 -0.73
N LYS A 7 10.96 -5.07 -0.29
CA LYS A 7 12.26 -5.43 -0.87
C LYS A 7 12.15 -5.83 -2.35
N THR A 8 11.15 -6.63 -2.71
CA THR A 8 10.91 -7.02 -4.11
C THR A 8 10.60 -5.81 -5.01
N LEU A 9 9.80 -4.87 -4.49
CA LEU A 9 9.47 -3.63 -5.18
C LEU A 9 10.55 -2.54 -5.05
N GLN A 10 11.65 -2.84 -4.37
CA GLN A 10 12.75 -1.91 -4.08
C GLN A 10 12.29 -0.63 -3.36
N LEU A 11 11.24 -0.76 -2.55
CA LEU A 11 10.72 0.29 -1.69
C LEU A 11 11.47 0.31 -0.36
N SER A 12 11.62 1.52 0.18
CA SER A 12 12.17 1.79 1.50
C SER A 12 11.23 2.69 2.29
N GLU A 13 11.48 2.86 3.59
CA GLU A 13 10.74 3.79 4.43
C GLU A 13 10.76 5.23 3.88
N LYS A 14 11.79 5.62 3.13
CA LYS A 14 11.89 6.96 2.51
C LYS A 14 10.86 7.19 1.40
N ASN A 15 10.31 6.11 0.84
CA ASN A 15 9.26 6.19 -0.18
C ASN A 15 7.87 6.35 0.45
N LEU A 16 7.76 6.14 1.76
CA LEU A 16 6.51 6.20 2.49
C LEU A 16 6.12 7.66 2.72
N ILE A 17 4.91 8.02 2.32
CA ILE A 17 4.29 9.29 2.72
C ILE A 17 3.59 9.06 4.06
N PRO A 18 3.95 9.78 5.13
CA PRO A 18 3.32 9.60 6.43
C PRO A 18 1.82 9.82 6.36
N TYR A 19 1.06 8.91 6.96
CA TYR A 19 -0.37 9.06 7.08
C TYR A 19 -0.68 9.91 8.32
N VAL A 20 -1.42 10.99 8.12
CA VAL A 20 -1.88 11.88 9.19
C VAL A 20 -3.40 11.81 9.24
N GLY A 21 -3.92 10.93 10.09
CA GLY A 21 -5.35 10.67 10.23
C GLY A 21 -5.65 9.66 11.34
N PRO A 22 -6.92 9.29 11.52
CA PRO A 22 -7.33 8.30 12.52
C PRO A 22 -6.84 6.89 12.15
N ASP A 23 -6.69 6.04 13.16
CA ASP A 23 -6.41 4.61 12.94
C ASP A 23 -7.50 3.96 12.09
N LEU A 24 -7.12 2.95 11.29
CA LEU A 24 -8.10 2.19 10.53
C LEU A 24 -8.85 1.26 11.45
N GLN A 25 -10.18 1.25 11.30
CA GLN A 25 -11.04 0.32 12.00
C GLN A 25 -11.55 -0.75 11.03
N GLY A 26 -11.26 -2.01 11.34
CA GLY A 26 -11.82 -3.16 10.63
C GLY A 26 -13.29 -3.40 10.99
N PHE A 27 -14.00 -4.17 10.15
CA PHE A 27 -15.42 -4.49 10.38
C PHE A 27 -15.70 -5.23 11.69
N ASN A 28 -14.71 -5.91 12.25
CA ASN A 28 -14.76 -6.56 13.56
C ASN A 28 -14.50 -5.59 14.74
N GLY A 29 -14.36 -4.30 14.47
CA GLY A 29 -14.06 -3.28 15.47
C GLY A 29 -12.58 -3.20 15.87
N SER A 30 -11.70 -4.08 15.37
CA SER A 30 -10.27 -3.97 15.64
C SER A 30 -9.68 -2.74 14.97
N THR A 31 -8.77 -2.05 15.64
CA THR A 31 -8.06 -0.90 15.08
C THR A 31 -6.62 -1.26 14.71
N THR A 32 -6.09 -0.64 13.66
CA THR A 32 -4.67 -0.72 13.31
C THR A 32 -4.12 0.63 12.91
N LYS A 33 -2.88 0.90 13.33
CA LYS A 33 -2.19 2.15 13.06
C LYS A 33 -1.52 2.08 11.69
N LEU A 34 -1.78 3.11 10.89
CA LEU A 34 -1.11 3.31 9.62
C LEU A 34 0.26 3.95 9.82
N TRP A 35 1.25 3.41 9.13
CA TRP A 35 2.56 4.05 9.02
C TRP A 35 2.53 5.13 7.93
N GLY A 36 1.82 4.86 6.84
CA GLY A 36 1.78 5.74 5.68
C GLY A 36 1.20 5.06 4.46
N TYR A 37 1.49 5.60 3.29
CA TYR A 37 1.13 5.00 2.02
C TYR A 37 2.18 5.22 0.96
N VAL A 38 2.12 4.40 -0.09
CA VAL A 38 2.92 4.53 -1.31
C VAL A 38 1.99 4.53 -2.52
N ASP A 39 2.27 5.39 -3.50
CA ASP A 39 1.57 5.34 -4.79
C ASP A 39 2.37 4.48 -5.76
N LEU A 40 1.73 3.45 -6.31
CA LEU A 40 2.32 2.57 -7.31
C LEU A 40 1.46 2.54 -8.56
N ILE A 41 2.09 2.40 -9.72
CA ILE A 41 1.38 2.07 -10.95
C ILE A 41 1.21 0.54 -10.95
N VAL A 42 -0.04 0.09 -10.92
CA VAL A 42 -0.37 -1.33 -10.99
C VAL A 42 -0.99 -1.63 -12.33
N THR A 43 -0.49 -2.67 -12.98
CA THR A 43 -1.05 -3.18 -14.23
C THR A 43 -1.84 -4.45 -13.94
N PHE A 44 -3.10 -4.49 -14.36
CA PHE A 44 -3.99 -5.64 -14.20
C PHE A 44 -4.62 -6.02 -15.54
N GLY A 45 -5.03 -7.29 -15.65
CA GLY A 45 -5.57 -7.87 -16.87
C GLY A 45 -4.56 -8.74 -17.61
N GLU A 46 -5.04 -9.49 -18.59
CA GLU A 46 -4.23 -10.41 -19.38
C GLU A 46 -3.97 -9.84 -20.78
N GLU A 47 -2.75 -10.07 -21.28
CA GLU A 47 -2.29 -9.75 -22.64
C GLU A 47 -2.83 -8.41 -23.19
N LYS A 48 -3.83 -8.47 -24.08
CA LYS A 48 -4.37 -7.34 -24.84
C LYS A 48 -5.35 -6.47 -24.04
N ALA A 49 -5.74 -6.90 -22.84
CA ALA A 49 -6.67 -6.19 -21.96
C ALA A 49 -5.98 -5.58 -20.73
N MET A 50 -4.65 -5.49 -20.73
CA MET A 50 -3.91 -4.86 -19.63
C MET A 50 -4.30 -3.39 -19.47
N LYS A 51 -4.53 -2.99 -18.21
CA LYS A 51 -4.77 -1.60 -17.81
C LYS A 51 -3.86 -1.24 -16.66
N SER A 52 -3.23 -0.07 -16.75
CA SER A 52 -2.41 0.48 -15.68
C SER A 52 -3.17 1.56 -14.95
N VAL A 53 -3.20 1.50 -13.62
CA VAL A 53 -3.84 2.49 -12.75
C VAL A 53 -2.87 2.88 -11.66
N ARG A 54 -2.87 4.18 -11.31
CA ARG A 54 -2.18 4.66 -10.13
C ARG A 54 -2.99 4.28 -8.90
N THR A 55 -2.43 3.45 -8.04
CA THR A 55 -3.09 2.89 -6.86
C THR A 55 -2.29 3.24 -5.63
N GLN A 56 -2.99 3.72 -4.61
CA GLN A 56 -2.41 3.99 -3.30
C GLN A 56 -2.47 2.71 -2.45
N PHE A 57 -1.32 2.28 -1.94
CA PHE A 57 -1.20 1.17 -1.01
C PHE A 57 -0.91 1.71 0.39
N MET A 58 -1.84 1.44 1.30
CA MET A 58 -1.69 1.78 2.72
C MET A 58 -0.78 0.77 3.41
N VAL A 59 0.15 1.26 4.22
CA VAL A 59 1.09 0.44 4.99
C VAL A 59 0.66 0.43 6.44
N VAL A 60 0.28 -0.75 6.89
CA VAL A 60 -0.06 -1.07 8.29
C VAL A 60 1.00 -2.03 8.83
N ASP A 61 1.02 -2.24 10.14
CA ASP A 61 1.93 -3.19 10.81
C ASP A 61 1.60 -4.65 10.47
#